data_AF-K4IDQ6-F1
#
_entry.id   AF-K4IDQ6-F1
#
_cell.length_a   1.000
_cell.length_b   1.000
_cell.length_c   1.000
_cell.angle_alpha   90.00
_cell.angle_beta   90.00
_cell.angle_gamma   90.00
#
_symmetry.space_group_name_H-M   'P 1'
#
loop_
_entity.id
_entity.type
_entity.pdbx_description
1 polymer ?
#
loop_
_entity_poly.entity_id
_entity_poly.type
_entity_poly.pdbx_seq_one_letter_code
_entity_poly.pdbx_strand_id
1 'polypeptide(L)'
;MWYVVSGRKYSKIKNNSFYKICLFPTSHYLLILQLLSDQLVTLAIENKWNGITINACLRDSQLINFMEIGIRALNTSQVKSIKHNSGEIDSIVKLGVVYFISGDYIYVDLDGILVCKYDLIHKILKNKR
;
A
#
# COMPACT_ATOMS: atom_id res chain seq x y z
N MET A 1 -9.42 11.62 -5.17
CA MET A 1 -9.86 10.47 -6.00
C MET A 1 -8.71 9.49 -6.01
N TRP A 2 -8.82 8.33 -5.35
CA TRP A 2 -7.72 7.36 -5.21
C TRP A 2 -7.49 6.63 -6.53
N TYR A 3 -6.24 6.38 -6.88
CA TYR A 3 -5.82 5.61 -8.06
C TYR A 3 -5.48 4.17 -7.63
N VAL A 4 -6.22 3.20 -8.13
CA VAL A 4 -6.03 1.77 -7.82
C VAL A 4 -5.51 1.06 -9.06
N VAL A 5 -4.42 0.34 -8.89
CA VAL A 5 -3.80 -0.48 -9.93
C VAL A 5 -3.83 -1.92 -9.44
N SER A 6 -4.43 -2.81 -10.24
CA SER A 6 -4.65 -4.22 -9.93
C SER A 6 -5.61 -4.49 -8.76
N GLY A 7 -6.87 -4.74 -9.11
CA GLY A 7 -7.89 -5.25 -8.21
C GLY A 7 -7.76 -6.77 -8.04
N ARG A 8 -7.83 -7.21 -6.79
CA ARG A 8 -7.79 -8.60 -6.26
C ARG A 8 -6.41 -9.08 -5.85
N LYS A 9 -6.07 -8.83 -4.58
CA LYS A 9 -5.43 -9.80 -3.69
C LYS A 9 -5.52 -9.31 -2.23
N TYR A 10 -6.00 -10.19 -1.37
CA TYR A 10 -6.17 -9.96 0.06
C TYR A 10 -4.84 -10.18 0.80
N SER A 11 -4.54 -9.42 1.85
CA SER A 11 -3.23 -9.56 2.51
C SER A 11 -3.19 -9.28 4.01
N LYS A 12 -2.27 -9.99 4.66
CA LYS A 12 -2.02 -10.07 6.10
C LYS A 12 -0.85 -9.16 6.46
N ILE A 13 -0.90 -8.42 7.56
CA ILE A 13 0.29 -7.79 8.11
C ILE A 13 0.71 -8.63 9.31
N LYS A 14 1.87 -9.27 9.22
CA LYS A 14 2.54 -9.85 10.38
C LYS A 14 4.04 -9.63 10.26
N ASN A 15 4.64 -9.33 11.41
CA ASN A 15 6.07 -9.26 11.68
C ASN A 15 6.74 -10.62 11.47
N ASN A 16 7.01 -10.94 10.21
CA ASN A 16 8.19 -11.65 9.72
C ASN A 16 7.92 -11.96 8.26
N SER A 17 8.82 -11.46 7.41
CA SER A 17 9.09 -11.78 6.00
C SER A 17 7.89 -12.32 5.20
N PHE A 18 7.49 -11.59 4.16
CA PHE A 18 6.56 -11.95 3.07
C PHE A 18 5.31 -11.08 2.92
N TYR A 19 5.04 -10.10 3.81
CA TYR A 19 3.87 -9.23 3.63
C TYR A 19 4.14 -7.80 4.14
N LYS A 20 4.59 -6.90 3.27
CA LYS A 20 4.85 -5.49 3.63
C LYS A 20 3.93 -4.59 2.80
N ILE A 21 3.11 -3.81 3.50
CA ILE A 21 2.41 -2.67 2.93
C ILE A 21 3.13 -1.43 3.45
N CYS A 22 3.90 -0.75 2.59
CA CYS A 22 4.59 0.47 2.98
C CYS A 22 3.68 1.67 2.80
N LEU A 23 3.26 2.27 3.90
CA LEU A 23 2.53 3.53 3.92
C LEU A 23 3.54 4.67 4.05
N PHE A 24 3.52 5.61 3.11
CA PHE A 24 4.30 6.83 3.21
C PHE A 24 3.40 7.96 3.73
N PRO A 25 3.57 8.44 4.97
CA PRO A 25 2.91 9.65 5.43
C PRO A 25 3.52 10.86 4.72
N THR A 26 2.67 11.69 4.12
CA THR A 26 3.08 12.97 3.53
C THR A 26 2.34 14.10 4.24
N SER A 27 3.03 15.23 4.49
CA SER A 27 2.35 16.45 4.93
C SER A 27 1.48 16.97 3.78
N HIS A 28 0.38 17.67 4.12
CA HIS A 28 -0.71 18.05 3.19
C HIS A 28 -0.30 18.84 1.93
N TYR A 29 0.96 19.24 1.79
CA TYR A 29 1.45 20.09 0.69
C TYR A 29 2.16 19.33 -0.45
N LEU A 30 2.33 18.00 -0.36
CA LEU A 30 3.12 17.22 -1.34
C LEU A 30 2.29 16.31 -2.27
N LEU A 31 1.05 16.71 -2.59
CA LEU A 31 0.15 15.95 -3.47
C LEU A 31 0.59 15.86 -4.94
N ILE A 32 1.71 16.47 -5.31
CA ILE A 32 2.21 16.54 -6.70
C ILE A 32 3.46 15.67 -6.89
N LEU A 33 4.13 15.23 -5.82
CA LEU A 33 5.37 14.46 -5.94
C LEU A 33 5.13 12.96 -6.00
N GLN A 34 5.90 12.28 -6.84
CA GLN A 34 5.94 10.83 -6.93
C GLN A 34 6.81 10.23 -5.82
N LEU A 35 6.30 9.18 -5.16
CA LEU A 35 7.04 8.36 -4.20
C LEU A 35 7.21 6.90 -4.63
N LEU A 36 6.43 6.42 -5.61
CA LEU A 36 6.50 5.03 -6.10
C LEU A 36 6.69 4.97 -7.61
N SER A 37 7.74 4.29 -8.07
CA SER A 37 8.03 3.99 -9.48
C SER A 37 7.97 2.50 -9.77
N ASP A 38 7.92 2.14 -11.05
CA ASP A 38 8.05 0.77 -11.56
C ASP A 38 9.19 -0.01 -10.89
N GLN A 39 10.38 0.58 -10.74
CA GLN A 39 11.54 -0.08 -10.11
C GLN A 39 11.26 -0.51 -8.67
N LEU A 40 10.58 0.33 -7.88
CA LEU A 40 10.20 -0.01 -6.49
C LEU A 40 9.12 -1.08 -6.47
N VAL A 41 8.23 -1.07 -7.45
CA VAL A 41 7.20 -2.10 -7.60
C VAL A 41 7.83 -3.45 -7.97
N THR A 42 8.77 -3.47 -8.91
CA THR A 42 9.52 -4.69 -9.26
C THR A 42 10.24 -5.26 -8.05
N LEU A 43 10.92 -4.42 -7.27
CA LEU A 43 11.56 -4.83 -6.01
C LEU A 43 10.53 -5.39 -5.01
N ALA A 44 9.34 -4.82 -4.92
CA ALA A 44 8.29 -5.34 -4.05
C ALA A 44 7.81 -6.73 -4.50
N ILE A 45 7.68 -6.95 -5.81
CA ILE A 45 7.34 -8.27 -6.38
C ILE A 45 8.44 -9.29 -6.11
N GLU A 46 9.72 -8.94 -6.32
CA GLU A 46 10.87 -9.79 -6.01
C GLU A 46 10.93 -10.16 -4.52
N ASN A 47 10.58 -9.21 -3.65
CA ASN A 47 10.43 -9.43 -2.21
C ASN A 47 9.12 -10.13 -1.82
N LYS A 48 8.30 -10.54 -2.80
CA LYS A 48 7.01 -11.23 -2.64
C LYS A 48 5.99 -10.45 -1.81
N TRP A 49 5.95 -9.14 -1.94
CA TRP A 49 4.93 -8.34 -1.27
C TRP A 49 3.57 -8.55 -1.95
N ASN A 50 2.50 -8.61 -1.16
CA ASN A 50 1.15 -8.71 -1.72
C ASN A 50 0.66 -7.40 -2.36
N GLY A 51 1.18 -6.26 -1.89
CA GLY A 51 0.76 -4.96 -2.40
C GLY A 51 1.41 -3.77 -1.72
N ILE A 52 1.21 -2.58 -2.28
CA ILE A 52 1.72 -1.31 -1.77
C ILE A 52 0.55 -0.31 -1.70
N THR A 53 0.38 0.34 -0.55
CA THR A 53 -0.59 1.43 -0.39
C THR A 53 0.16 2.69 -0.01
N ILE A 54 0.07 3.75 -0.81
CA ILE A 54 0.78 5.02 -0.56
C ILE A 54 -0.21 6.18 -0.44
N ASN A 55 0.04 7.08 0.50
CA ASN A 55 -0.67 8.36 0.57
C ASN A 55 0.07 9.43 -0.24
N ALA A 56 0.32 9.12 -1.52
CA ALA A 56 1.13 9.93 -2.42
C ALA A 56 0.85 9.57 -3.90
N CYS A 57 1.60 10.16 -4.83
CA CYS A 57 1.50 9.83 -6.24
C CYS A 57 2.44 8.68 -6.66
N LEU A 58 2.01 7.90 -7.66
CA LEU A 58 2.83 6.92 -8.40
C LEU A 58 3.13 7.41 -9.83
N ARG A 59 4.12 6.83 -10.51
CA ARG A 59 4.37 7.03 -11.96
C ARG A 59 4.34 5.69 -12.66
N ASP A 60 4.35 5.74 -13.99
CA ASP A 60 4.40 4.56 -14.85
C ASP A 60 3.19 3.66 -14.60
N SER A 61 2.04 4.29 -14.30
CA SER A 61 0.80 3.62 -13.93
C SER A 61 0.35 2.60 -14.97
N GLN A 62 0.57 2.90 -16.26
CA GLN A 62 0.25 2.01 -17.36
C GLN A 62 1.07 0.72 -17.29
N LEU A 63 2.36 0.80 -16.98
CA LEU A 63 3.24 -0.36 -16.86
C LEU A 63 2.91 -1.15 -15.60
N ILE A 64 2.72 -0.46 -14.48
CA ILE A 64 2.36 -1.06 -13.18
C ILE A 64 1.02 -1.80 -13.28
N ASN A 65 0.10 -1.37 -14.15
CA ASN A 65 -1.19 -2.03 -14.34
C ASN A 65 -1.09 -3.43 -14.95
N PHE A 66 0.04 -3.77 -15.57
CA PHE A 66 0.32 -5.12 -16.07
C PHE A 66 1.12 -5.97 -15.08
N MET A 67 1.49 -5.43 -13.91
CA MET A 67 2.25 -6.15 -12.89
C MET A 67 1.34 -6.92 -11.92
N GLU A 68 1.79 -8.09 -11.45
CA GLU A 68 1.01 -8.97 -10.57
C GLU A 68 1.02 -8.56 -9.08
N ILE A 69 0.84 -7.27 -8.79
CA ILE A 69 0.86 -6.72 -7.43
C ILE A 69 -0.24 -5.67 -7.25
N GLY A 70 -0.91 -5.68 -6.09
CA GLY A 70 -1.96 -4.71 -5.78
C GLY A 70 -1.37 -3.38 -5.34
N ILE A 71 -1.72 -2.28 -6.00
CA ILE A 71 -1.22 -0.94 -5.64
C ILE A 71 -2.37 0.05 -5.48
N ARG A 72 -2.33 0.82 -4.41
CA ARG A 72 -3.25 1.94 -4.18
C ARG A 72 -2.48 3.22 -3.87
N ALA A 73 -2.75 4.27 -4.62
CA ALA A 73 -2.13 5.58 -4.49
C ALA A 73 -3.19 6.69 -4.53
N LEU A 74 -2.80 7.91 -4.16
CA LEU A 74 -3.70 9.06 -4.26
C LEU A 74 -3.88 9.53 -5.71
N ASN A 75 -2.82 9.55 -6.50
CA ASN A 75 -2.87 9.99 -7.90
C ASN A 75 -1.65 9.47 -8.67
N THR A 76 -1.53 9.86 -9.94
CA THR A 76 -0.32 9.69 -10.74
C THR A 76 0.41 11.02 -10.93
N SER A 77 1.74 11.02 -10.85
CA SER A 77 2.56 12.20 -11.16
C SER A 77 3.89 11.81 -11.78
N GLN A 78 4.41 12.66 -12.66
CA GLN A 78 5.73 12.52 -13.29
C GLN A 78 6.84 13.27 -12.52
N VAL A 79 6.47 14.12 -11.55
CA VAL A 79 7.43 14.95 -10.81
C VAL A 79 8.12 14.09 -9.75
N LYS A 80 9.43 13.91 -9.89
CA LYS A 80 10.23 13.13 -8.94
C LYS A 80 10.31 13.85 -7.59
N SER A 81 10.07 13.12 -6.50
CA SER A 81 10.41 13.61 -5.17
C SER A 81 11.93 13.70 -4.99
N ILE A 82 12.35 14.67 -4.18
CA ILE A 82 13.73 14.76 -3.71
C ILE A 82 13.85 13.77 -2.55
N LYS A 83 14.82 12.85 -2.64
CA LYS A 83 15.09 11.89 -1.57
C LYS A 83 15.77 12.62 -0.43
N HIS A 84 15.04 12.85 0.65
CA HIS A 84 15.61 13.45 1.86
C HIS A 84 16.23 12.42 2.82
N ASN A 85 16.30 11.13 2.42
CA ASN A 85 16.70 9.99 3.27
C ASN A 85 16.02 10.00 4.65
N SER A 86 14.86 10.63 4.74
CA SER A 86 14.02 10.72 5.91
C SER A 86 12.83 9.81 5.71
N GLY A 87 12.51 9.04 6.74
CA GLY A 87 11.43 8.08 6.74
C GLY A 87 11.51 7.23 7.99
N GLU A 88 10.36 6.93 8.57
CA GLU A 88 10.26 6.03 9.70
C GLU A 88 9.72 4.69 9.24
N ILE A 89 10.24 3.61 9.81
CA ILE A 89 9.78 2.25 9.58
C ILE A 89 8.99 1.83 10.82
N ASP A 90 7.89 1.10 10.62
CA ASP A 90 7.01 0.60 11.69
C ASP A 90 6.40 1.68 12.60
N SER A 91 6.34 2.93 12.14
CA SER A 91 5.62 3.98 12.85
C SER A 91 4.11 3.91 12.58
N ILE A 92 3.32 4.42 13.53
CA ILE A 92 1.86 4.49 13.39
C ILE A 92 1.53 5.53 12.32
N VAL A 93 0.93 5.09 11.22
CA VAL A 93 0.51 5.98 10.15
C VAL A 93 -0.97 6.29 10.29
N LYS A 94 -1.35 7.57 10.29
CA LYS A 94 -2.75 8.00 10.31
C LYS A 94 -3.17 8.51 8.94
N LEU A 95 -4.18 7.90 8.33
CA LEU A 95 -4.81 8.41 7.11
C LEU A 95 -6.28 8.71 7.41
N GLY A 96 -6.63 10.00 7.38
CA GLY A 96 -7.96 10.45 7.80
C GLY A 96 -8.23 10.08 9.26
N VAL A 97 -9.28 9.29 9.49
CA VAL A 97 -9.68 8.80 10.82
C VAL A 97 -9.15 7.40 11.15
N VAL A 98 -8.43 6.77 10.23
CA VAL A 98 -7.95 5.39 10.37
C VAL A 98 -6.47 5.38 10.76
N TYR A 99 -6.14 4.54 11.73
CA TYR A 99 -4.78 4.28 12.17
C TYR A 99 -4.29 2.97 11.56
N PHE A 100 -3.08 3.01 11.02
CA PHE A 100 -2.37 1.87 10.48
C PHE A 100 -1.21 1.58 11.42
N ILE A 101 -1.28 0.42 12.06
CA ILE A 101 -0.34 -0.01 13.08
C ILE A 101 0.36 -1.27 12.55
N SER A 102 1.68 -1.33 12.70
CA SER A 102 2.43 -2.51 12.25
C SER A 102 1.94 -3.76 12.98
N GLY A 103 1.56 -4.80 12.22
CA GLY A 103 0.93 -6.03 12.72
C GLY A 103 -0.59 -6.14 12.51
N ASP A 104 -1.28 -5.06 12.14
CA ASP A 104 -2.72 -5.08 11.81
C ASP A 104 -2.97 -5.43 10.34
N TYR A 105 -3.97 -6.24 10.05
CA TYR A 105 -4.31 -6.69 8.70
C TYR A 105 -4.95 -5.54 7.89
N ILE A 106 -4.52 -5.40 6.63
CA ILE A 106 -5.12 -4.44 5.69
C ILE A 106 -5.67 -5.21 4.50
N TYR A 107 -6.94 -4.98 4.22
CA TYR A 107 -7.61 -5.47 3.03
C TYR A 107 -7.91 -4.29 2.11
N VAL A 108 -7.53 -4.39 0.85
CA VAL A 108 -7.71 -3.33 -0.14
C VAL A 108 -8.48 -3.88 -1.33
N ASP A 109 -9.49 -3.14 -1.75
CA ASP A 109 -10.24 -3.40 -2.98
C ASP A 109 -10.34 -2.12 -3.82
N LEU A 110 -11.21 -2.16 -4.84
CA LEU A 110 -11.45 -1.02 -5.72
C LEU A 110 -12.15 0.12 -4.97
N ASP A 111 -13.00 -0.19 -4.01
CA ASP A 111 -13.81 0.78 -3.29
C ASP A 111 -12.98 1.48 -2.20
N GLY A 112 -12.23 0.72 -1.40
CA GLY A 112 -11.53 1.26 -0.25
C GLY A 112 -10.53 0.33 0.42
N ILE A 113 -10.27 0.67 1.68
CA ILE A 113 -9.27 0.03 2.54
C ILE A 113 -9.95 -0.28 3.87
N LEU A 114 -9.82 -1.53 4.31
CA LEU A 114 -10.28 -2.00 5.61
C LEU A 114 -9.06 -2.40 6.46
N VAL A 115 -9.03 -1.91 7.70
CA VAL A 115 -8.00 -2.27 8.69
C VAL A 115 -8.62 -3.13 9.78
N CYS A 116 -7.96 -4.22 10.14
CA CYS A 116 -8.44 -5.19 11.11
C CYS A 116 -7.31 -5.69 12.01
N LYS A 117 -7.54 -5.78 13.32
CA LYS A 117 -6.54 -6.33 14.27
C LYS A 117 -6.32 -7.84 14.15
N TYR A 118 -7.14 -8.52 13.37
CA TYR A 118 -7.13 -9.97 13.22
C TYR A 118 -7.42 -10.39 11.78
N ASP A 119 -7.07 -11.64 11.47
CA ASP A 119 -7.26 -12.24 10.15
C ASP A 119 -8.75 -12.47 9.87
N LEU A 120 -9.37 -11.54 9.17
CA LEU A 120 -10.80 -11.56 8.87
C LEU A 120 -11.16 -12.71 7.94
N ILE A 121 -10.31 -13.01 6.95
CA ILE A 121 -10.57 -14.06 5.96
C ILE A 121 -10.56 -15.42 6.62
N HIS A 122 -9.54 -15.70 7.44
CA HIS A 122 -9.47 -16.98 8.15
C HIS A 122 -10.67 -17.17 9.09
N LYS A 123 -11.13 -16.10 9.73
CA LYS A 123 -12.30 -16.12 10.61
C LYS A 123 -13.60 -16.39 9.84
N ILE A 124 -13.79 -15.74 8.69
CA ILE A 124 -14.97 -15.95 7.83
C ILE A 124 -14.99 -17.37 7.28
N LEU A 125 -13.86 -17.89 6.81
CA LEU A 125 -13.78 -19.25 6.26
C LEU A 125 -14.04 -20.33 7.31
N LYS A 126 -13.63 -20.10 8.56
CA LYS A 126 -13.95 -21.02 9.66
C LYS A 126 -15.42 -21.03 10.05
N ASN A 127 -16.09 -19.88 10.03
CA ASN A 127 -17.52 -19.77 10.39
C ASN A 127 -18.48 -20.26 9.30
N LYS A 128 -18.00 -20.54 8.08
CA LYS A 128 -18.82 -21.10 6.99
C LYS A 128 -18.85 -22.64 6.97
N ARG A 129 -18.13 -23.30 7.88
CA ARG A 129 -18.24 -24.75 8.15
C ARG A 129 -19.04 -24.95 9.42
#